data_AF-A0A2V5NE42-F1
#
_entry.id   AF-A0A2V5NE42-F1
#
_cell.length_a   1.000
_cell.length_b   1.000
_cell.length_c   1.000
_cell.angle_alpha   90.00
_cell.angle_beta   90.00
_cell.angle_gamma   90.00
#
_symmetry.space_group_name_H-M   'P 1'
#
loop_
_entity.id
_entity.type
_entity.pdbx_description
1 polymer ?
#
loop_
_entity_poly.entity_id
_entity_poly.type
_entity_poly.pdbx_seq_one_letter_code
_entity_poly.pdbx_strand_id
1 'polypeptide(L)'
;MQKHVPPIRSDSMSAKRLFVSIELPESVRQRLAELNPRLRGVRWLEPQQMHLTLSFLGNVSSETQESLTEKLRAISWKSFFLPLVGLGTFPSKGWPKIVWIGVGTGHPHLFQLHKRVQEAVLAAGLEPDLRAFHPHITLARCRDVSSQTIRPFLKVHADFDAGMIHVESFCLNSSELTPAGSVYTPGKREHREEKHLERGDLDPARFDEPNDPVVLHAGIHHQHPEIADRH
;
A
#
# COMPACT_ATOMS: atom_id res chain seq x y z
N MET A 1 23.54 51.92 -13.91
CA MET A 1 23.98 50.59 -13.44
C MET A 1 22.73 49.78 -13.10
N GLN A 2 22.23 48.99 -14.04
CA GLN A 2 21.06 48.12 -13.80
C GLN A 2 21.54 46.87 -13.07
N LYS A 3 20.98 46.61 -11.88
CA LYS A 3 21.23 45.37 -11.13
C LYS A 3 20.43 44.26 -11.83
N HIS A 4 21.15 43.37 -12.49
CA HIS A 4 20.58 42.14 -13.03
C HIS A 4 20.22 41.24 -11.83
N VAL A 5 18.94 41.19 -11.48
CA VAL A 5 18.42 40.18 -10.56
C VAL A 5 18.17 38.93 -11.41
N PRO A 6 18.87 37.81 -11.19
CA PRO A 6 18.59 36.59 -11.92
C PRO A 6 17.16 36.12 -11.58
N PRO A 7 16.41 35.55 -12.55
CA PRO A 7 15.11 35.01 -12.24
C PRO A 7 15.28 33.89 -11.22
N ILE A 8 14.65 34.04 -10.06
CA ILE A 8 14.42 32.93 -9.14
C ILE A 8 13.59 31.93 -9.96
N ARG A 9 14.22 30.83 -10.39
CA ARG A 9 13.49 29.68 -10.91
C ARG A 9 12.61 29.20 -9.76
N SER A 10 11.33 29.58 -9.79
CA SER A 10 10.31 29.00 -8.95
C SER A 10 10.00 27.60 -9.48
N ASP A 11 10.93 26.67 -9.31
CA ASP A 11 10.54 25.26 -9.27
C ASP A 11 9.79 25.11 -7.94
N SER A 12 8.47 25.33 -7.98
CA SER A 12 7.61 24.73 -6.96
C SER A 12 7.69 23.22 -7.18
N MET A 13 8.73 22.58 -6.64
CA MET A 13 8.82 21.13 -6.54
C MET A 13 7.56 20.64 -5.84
N SER A 14 6.60 20.11 -6.59
CA SER A 14 5.29 19.75 -6.07
C SER A 14 5.44 18.56 -5.13
N ALA A 15 5.51 18.81 -3.83
CA ALA A 15 5.59 17.75 -2.83
C ALA A 15 4.29 16.93 -2.84
N LYS A 16 4.41 15.60 -2.94
CA LYS A 16 3.27 14.67 -2.95
C LYS A 16 3.18 13.91 -1.64
N ARG A 17 1.95 13.62 -1.20
CA ARG A 17 1.75 12.77 -0.03
C ARG A 17 1.91 11.31 -0.40
N LEU A 18 3.04 10.71 -0.06
CA LEU A 18 3.36 9.35 -0.45
C LEU A 18 3.12 8.32 0.67
N PHE A 19 2.87 7.09 0.27
CA PHE A 19 2.84 5.91 1.14
C PHE A 19 3.16 4.64 0.35
N VAL A 20 3.67 3.62 1.04
CA VAL A 20 3.94 2.29 0.47
C VAL A 20 2.84 1.34 0.92
N SER A 21 2.27 0.53 0.02
CA SER A 21 1.19 -0.40 0.37
C SER A 21 1.19 -1.72 -0.41
N ILE A 22 0.48 -2.71 0.12
CA ILE A 22 0.12 -3.95 -0.57
C ILE A 22 -1.37 -3.87 -0.94
N GLU A 23 -1.66 -4.13 -2.21
CA GLU A 23 -3.03 -4.19 -2.70
C GLU A 23 -3.72 -5.51 -2.36
N LEU A 24 -5.04 -5.47 -2.24
CA LEU A 24 -5.88 -6.64 -2.03
C LEU A 24 -6.28 -7.28 -3.38
N PRO A 25 -6.54 -8.60 -3.42
CA PRO A 25 -7.31 -9.21 -4.50
C PRO A 25 -8.72 -8.61 -4.57
N GLU A 26 -9.28 -8.53 -5.78
CA GLU A 26 -10.61 -7.94 -5.99
C GLU A 26 -11.71 -8.67 -5.21
N SER A 27 -11.65 -10.00 -5.17
CA SER A 27 -12.59 -10.83 -4.39
C SER A 27 -12.59 -10.50 -2.90
N VAL A 28 -11.42 -10.21 -2.33
CA VAL A 28 -11.26 -9.81 -0.93
C VAL A 28 -11.83 -8.40 -0.73
N ARG A 29 -11.55 -7.47 -1.64
CA ARG A 29 -12.10 -6.09 -1.56
C ARG A 29 -13.63 -6.09 -1.58
N GLN A 30 -14.24 -6.87 -2.47
CA GLN A 30 -15.69 -6.98 -2.58
C GLN A 30 -16.32 -7.55 -1.31
N ARG A 31 -15.77 -8.66 -0.79
CA ARG A 31 -16.20 -9.26 0.47
C ARG A 31 -16.13 -8.27 1.65
N LEU A 32 -15.07 -7.46 1.71
CA LEU A 32 -14.92 -6.45 2.75
C LEU A 32 -15.87 -5.25 2.59
N ALA A 33 -16.23 -4.90 1.35
CA ALA A 33 -17.21 -3.84 1.08
C ALA A 33 -18.63 -4.25 1.47
N GLU A 34 -18.98 -5.53 1.31
CA GLU A 34 -20.28 -6.10 1.69
C GLU A 34 -20.55 -6.06 3.21
N LEU A 35 -19.50 -5.97 4.04
CA LEU A 35 -19.62 -5.87 5.50
C LEU A 35 -20.21 -4.55 6.00
N ASN A 36 -20.36 -3.54 5.14
CA ASN A 36 -20.78 -2.20 5.55
C ASN A 36 -22.10 -2.23 6.34
N PRO A 37 -22.09 -1.91 7.66
CA PRO A 37 -23.28 -2.03 8.50
C PRO A 37 -24.25 -0.86 8.32
N ARG A 38 -23.94 0.12 7.45
CA ARG A 38 -24.74 1.32 7.15
C ARG A 38 -25.10 2.12 8.40
N LEU A 39 -24.21 2.14 9.39
CA LEU A 39 -24.38 2.88 10.64
C LEU A 39 -24.12 4.38 10.44
N ARG A 40 -24.96 5.22 11.04
CA ARG A 40 -24.74 6.68 11.05
C ARG A 40 -23.37 7.01 11.67
N GLY A 41 -22.63 7.89 11.02
CA GLY A 41 -21.30 8.31 11.47
C GLY A 41 -20.17 7.33 11.14
N VAL A 42 -20.47 6.15 10.58
CA VAL A 42 -19.48 5.21 10.07
C VAL A 42 -19.45 5.31 8.56
N ARG A 43 -18.37 5.87 8.02
CA ARG A 43 -18.15 5.95 6.58
C ARG A 43 -17.24 4.81 6.14
N TRP A 44 -17.86 3.79 5.54
CA TRP A 44 -17.13 2.70 4.89
C TRP A 44 -16.33 3.23 3.69
N LEU A 45 -15.16 2.67 3.47
CA LEU A 45 -14.32 3.00 2.33
C LEU A 45 -14.83 2.28 1.08
N GLU A 46 -14.57 2.89 -0.07
CA GLU A 46 -14.75 2.22 -1.35
C GLU A 46 -13.72 1.07 -1.49
N PRO A 47 -14.06 -0.03 -2.19
CA PRO A 47 -13.18 -1.18 -2.35
C PRO A 47 -11.75 -0.80 -2.76
N GLN A 48 -11.61 0.13 -3.71
CA GLN A 48 -10.33 0.56 -4.30
C GLN A 48 -9.45 1.34 -3.32
N GLN A 49 -10.02 1.86 -2.23
CA GLN A 49 -9.27 2.54 -1.18
C GLN A 49 -8.68 1.58 -0.15
N MET A 50 -9.11 0.30 -0.14
CA MET A 50 -8.65 -0.70 0.83
C MET A 50 -7.28 -1.26 0.42
N HIS A 51 -6.30 -1.07 1.29
CA HIS A 51 -4.92 -1.54 1.12
C HIS A 51 -4.28 -1.79 2.49
N LEU A 52 -3.25 -2.62 2.52
CA LEU A 52 -2.38 -2.77 3.69
C LEU A 52 -1.23 -1.78 3.56
N THR A 53 -1.16 -0.78 4.43
CA THR A 53 -0.05 0.19 4.41
C THR A 53 1.21 -0.39 5.05
N LEU A 54 2.35 -0.27 4.38
CA LEU A 54 3.67 -0.62 4.90
C LEU A 54 4.43 0.59 5.44
N SER A 55 4.23 1.79 4.87
CA SER A 55 4.85 3.02 5.39
C SER A 55 4.08 4.26 4.95
N PHE A 56 3.81 5.20 5.86
CA PHE A 56 3.29 6.52 5.53
C PHE A 56 4.45 7.53 5.50
N LEU A 57 4.65 8.22 4.37
CA LEU A 57 5.82 9.06 4.15
C LEU A 57 5.53 10.56 4.24
N GLY A 58 4.24 10.94 4.21
CA GLY A 58 3.86 12.35 4.23
C GLY A 58 4.26 13.05 2.94
N ASN A 59 4.51 14.36 3.01
CA ASN A 59 4.89 15.17 1.85
C ASN A 59 6.34 14.88 1.45
N VAL A 60 6.56 14.38 0.24
CA VAL A 60 7.87 14.02 -0.31
C VAL A 60 8.11 14.85 -1.58
N SER A 61 9.29 15.47 -1.71
CA SER A 61 9.67 16.20 -2.95
C SER A 61 9.89 15.24 -4.11
N SER A 62 9.79 15.73 -5.35
CA SER A 62 10.02 14.89 -6.54
C SER A 62 11.40 14.24 -6.55
N GLU A 63 12.46 14.98 -6.20
CA GLU A 63 13.83 14.45 -6.09
C GLU A 63 13.93 13.31 -5.05
N THR A 64 13.30 13.49 -3.88
CA THR A 64 13.31 12.45 -2.84
C THR A 64 12.46 11.25 -3.27
N GLN A 65 11.37 11.47 -4.01
CA GLN A 65 10.53 10.41 -4.57
C GLN A 65 11.31 9.55 -5.58
N GLU A 66 12.12 10.14 -6.44
CA GLU A 66 12.97 9.42 -7.40
C GLU A 66 13.99 8.53 -6.66
N SER A 67 14.72 9.10 -5.71
CA SER A 67 15.67 8.35 -4.86
C SER A 67 14.98 7.21 -4.11
N LEU A 68 13.82 7.47 -3.49
CA LEU A 68 13.01 6.47 -2.81
C LEU A 68 12.59 5.34 -3.76
N THR A 69 12.15 5.69 -4.97
CA THR A 69 11.71 4.71 -5.98
C THR A 69 12.85 3.75 -6.34
N GLU A 70 14.07 4.26 -6.54
CA GLU A 70 15.25 3.41 -6.76
C GLU A 70 15.54 2.48 -5.57
N LYS A 71 15.49 3.01 -4.33
CA LYS A 71 15.74 2.18 -3.13
C LYS A 71 14.69 1.10 -2.96
N LEU A 72 13.42 1.40 -3.23
CA LEU A 72 12.33 0.43 -3.16
C LEU A 72 12.46 -0.65 -4.26
N ARG A 73 12.89 -0.28 -5.48
CA ARG A 73 13.17 -1.23 -6.59
C ARG A 73 14.25 -2.25 -6.25
N ALA A 74 15.19 -1.91 -5.38
CA ALA A 74 16.25 -2.81 -4.95
C ALA A 74 15.80 -3.85 -3.90
N ILE A 75 14.58 -3.73 -3.35
CA ILE A 75 14.07 -4.67 -2.35
C ILE A 75 13.76 -6.01 -3.02
N SER A 76 14.35 -7.10 -2.52
CA SER A 76 14.04 -8.47 -2.92
C SER A 76 13.41 -9.25 -1.77
N TRP A 77 12.38 -10.04 -2.09
CA TRP A 77 11.69 -10.93 -1.16
C TRP A 77 11.05 -12.10 -1.91
N LYS A 78 10.70 -13.16 -1.18
CA LYS A 78 9.89 -14.28 -1.69
C LYS A 78 8.41 -13.97 -1.49
N SER A 79 7.55 -14.33 -2.44
CA SER A 79 6.10 -14.16 -2.26
C SER A 79 5.56 -15.04 -1.12
N PHE A 80 4.47 -14.60 -0.50
CA PHE A 80 3.84 -15.29 0.63
C PHE A 80 2.35 -14.98 0.70
N PHE A 81 1.61 -15.76 1.49
CA PHE A 81 0.19 -15.52 1.73
C PHE A 81 -0.04 -14.84 3.09
N LEU A 82 -1.00 -13.93 3.15
CA LEU A 82 -1.41 -13.25 4.39
C LEU A 82 -2.88 -13.50 4.69
N PRO A 83 -3.23 -14.03 5.87
CA PRO A 83 -4.61 -14.15 6.30
C PRO A 83 -5.17 -12.80 6.76
N LEU A 84 -6.45 -12.56 6.45
CA LEU A 84 -7.20 -11.38 6.88
C LEU A 84 -8.30 -11.82 7.82
N VAL A 85 -8.08 -11.61 9.11
CA VAL A 85 -8.95 -12.15 10.15
C VAL A 85 -9.25 -11.10 11.21
N GLY A 86 -10.53 -11.04 11.56
CA GLY A 86 -11.05 -10.34 12.72
C GLY A 86 -11.13 -8.83 12.55
N LEU A 87 -12.27 -8.28 12.95
CA LEU A 87 -12.50 -6.83 12.93
C LEU A 87 -12.15 -6.18 14.26
N GLY A 88 -11.62 -4.97 14.17
CA GLY A 88 -11.31 -4.15 15.32
C GLY A 88 -11.47 -2.66 15.05
N THR A 89 -11.11 -1.85 16.05
CA THR A 89 -11.12 -0.40 15.92
C THR A 89 -9.85 0.25 16.46
N PHE A 90 -9.54 1.43 15.94
CA PHE A 90 -8.60 2.36 16.57
C PHE A 90 -9.31 3.64 17.03
N PRO A 91 -9.08 4.10 18.27
CA PRO A 91 -8.49 3.32 19.37
C PRO A 91 -9.35 2.08 19.71
N SER A 92 -8.76 1.08 20.35
CA SER A 92 -9.46 -0.15 20.76
C SER A 92 -10.44 0.07 21.92
N LYS A 93 -10.29 1.17 22.66
CA LYS A 93 -11.17 1.63 23.74
C LYS A 93 -11.51 3.10 23.54
N GLY A 94 -12.72 3.50 23.93
CA GLY A 94 -13.20 4.87 23.78
C GLY A 94 -13.91 5.08 22.44
N TRP A 95 -13.81 6.28 21.88
CA TRP A 95 -14.52 6.66 20.66
C TRP A 95 -13.75 6.18 19.43
N PRO A 96 -14.27 5.20 18.68
CA PRO A 96 -13.59 4.69 17.50
C PRO A 96 -13.44 5.80 16.46
N LYS A 97 -12.28 5.82 15.82
CA LYS A 97 -11.96 6.67 14.66
C LYS A 97 -11.84 5.86 13.39
N ILE A 98 -11.41 4.60 13.50
CA ILE A 98 -11.20 3.69 12.37
C ILE A 98 -11.77 2.32 12.73
N VAL A 99 -12.41 1.68 11.76
CA VAL A 99 -12.71 0.23 11.74
C VAL A 99 -11.71 -0.44 10.81
N TRP A 100 -11.17 -1.57 11.21
CA TRP A 100 -10.14 -2.28 10.44
C TRP A 100 -10.33 -3.79 10.50
N ILE A 101 -9.70 -4.51 9.56
CA ILE A 101 -9.46 -5.96 9.63
C ILE A 101 -7.99 -6.25 9.86
N GLY A 102 -7.69 -7.21 10.73
CA GLY A 102 -6.33 -7.62 11.06
C GLY A 102 -5.69 -8.38 9.91
N VAL A 103 -4.39 -8.19 9.70
CA VAL A 103 -3.65 -8.88 8.63
C VAL A 103 -2.41 -9.55 9.17
N GLY A 104 -2.28 -10.87 9.02
CA GLY A 104 -1.03 -11.61 9.26
C GLY A 104 -0.27 -11.19 10.52
N THR A 105 -0.95 -11.05 11.65
CA THR A 105 -0.32 -10.63 12.92
C THR A 105 0.85 -11.56 13.25
N GLY A 106 2.04 -10.99 13.43
CA GLY A 106 3.27 -11.75 13.68
C GLY A 106 3.82 -12.54 12.48
N HIS A 107 3.29 -12.33 11.26
CA HIS A 107 3.74 -13.08 10.09
C HIS A 107 5.17 -12.70 9.68
N PRO A 108 6.16 -13.60 9.76
CA PRO A 108 7.58 -13.26 9.70
C PRO A 108 7.97 -12.58 8.39
N HIS A 109 7.46 -13.06 7.24
CA HIS A 109 7.78 -12.47 5.94
C HIS A 109 7.22 -11.05 5.76
N LEU A 110 6.06 -10.74 6.38
CA LEU A 110 5.48 -9.41 6.32
C LEU A 110 6.30 -8.42 7.15
N PHE A 111 6.71 -8.81 8.35
CA PHE A 111 7.58 -7.98 9.20
C PHE A 111 8.95 -7.79 8.56
N GLN A 112 9.48 -8.80 7.88
CA GLN A 112 10.74 -8.69 7.14
C GLN A 112 10.61 -7.74 5.92
N LEU A 113 9.50 -7.82 5.18
CA LEU A 113 9.23 -6.89 4.08
C LEU A 113 9.04 -5.46 4.58
N HIS A 114 8.25 -5.27 5.64
CA HIS A 114 8.09 -3.98 6.31
C HIS A 114 9.44 -3.38 6.73
N LYS A 115 10.32 -4.18 7.36
CA LYS A 115 11.66 -3.75 7.75
C LYS A 115 12.48 -3.26 6.54
N ARG A 116 12.50 -4.01 5.44
CA ARG A 116 13.22 -3.61 4.22
C ARG A 116 12.67 -2.32 3.63
N VAL A 117 11.35 -2.12 3.66
CA VAL A 117 10.73 -0.85 3.25
C VAL A 117 11.21 0.29 4.14
N GLN A 118 11.24 0.13 5.46
CA GLN A 118 11.76 1.17 6.37
C GLN A 118 13.25 1.46 6.14
N GLU A 119 14.07 0.44 5.87
CA GLU A 119 15.49 0.60 5.52
C GLU A 119 15.66 1.39 4.21
N ALA A 120 14.84 1.13 3.19
CA ALA A 120 14.83 1.88 1.93
C ALA A 120 14.38 3.34 2.11
N VAL A 121 13.36 3.58 2.95
CA VAL A 121 12.89 4.92 3.31
C VAL A 121 14.02 5.72 3.97
N LEU A 122 14.70 5.13 4.96
CA LEU A 122 15.83 5.77 5.63
C LEU A 122 16.99 6.05 4.65
N ALA A 123 17.30 5.11 3.76
CA ALA A 123 18.34 5.27 2.73
C ALA A 123 18.01 6.35 1.69
N ALA A 124 16.74 6.70 1.53
CA ALA A 124 16.28 7.80 0.69
C ALA A 124 16.31 9.17 1.41
N GLY A 125 16.74 9.21 2.68
CA GLY A 125 16.80 10.44 3.48
C GLY A 125 15.48 10.83 4.13
N LEU A 126 14.52 9.91 4.21
CA LEU A 126 13.23 10.11 4.89
C LEU A 126 13.25 9.51 6.30
N GLU A 127 12.49 10.13 7.20
CA GLU A 127 12.33 9.62 8.56
C GLU A 127 11.42 8.38 8.58
N PRO A 128 11.87 7.25 9.18
CA PRO A 128 11.07 6.04 9.30
C PRO A 128 9.95 6.20 10.35
N ASP A 129 8.88 5.39 10.23
CA ASP A 129 7.83 5.37 11.24
C ASP A 129 8.30 4.60 12.49
N LEU A 130 8.50 5.31 13.59
CA LEU A 130 8.96 4.73 14.86
C LEU A 130 7.86 3.99 15.64
N ARG A 131 6.60 4.07 15.20
CA ARG A 131 5.49 3.38 15.87
C ARG A 131 5.56 1.89 15.60
N ALA A 132 5.10 1.10 16.58
CA ALA A 132 4.97 -0.33 16.41
C ALA A 132 4.06 -0.65 15.21
N PHE A 133 4.56 -1.50 14.32
CA PHE A 133 3.83 -1.92 13.13
C PHE A 133 2.71 -2.89 13.51
N HIS A 134 1.47 -2.43 13.38
CA HIS A 134 0.27 -3.22 13.57
C HIS A 134 -0.39 -3.42 12.20
N PRO A 135 -0.14 -4.53 11.50
CA PRO A 135 -0.66 -4.74 10.15
C PRO A 135 -2.19 -4.86 10.15
N HIS A 136 -2.83 -3.92 9.46
CA HIS A 136 -4.28 -3.82 9.37
C HIS A 136 -4.69 -3.17 8.04
N ILE A 137 -5.92 -3.43 7.60
CA ILE A 137 -6.55 -2.73 6.49
C ILE A 137 -7.69 -1.89 7.05
N THR A 138 -7.65 -0.58 6.78
CA THR A 138 -8.75 0.32 7.16
C THR A 138 -9.97 0.01 6.30
N LEU A 139 -11.12 -0.23 6.94
CA LEU A 139 -12.39 -0.50 6.28
C LEU A 139 -13.33 0.71 6.35
N ALA A 140 -13.27 1.46 7.44
CA ALA A 140 -14.14 2.63 7.63
C ALA A 140 -13.49 3.68 8.52
N ARG A 141 -13.98 4.91 8.37
CA ARG A 141 -13.69 6.01 9.30
C ARG A 141 -14.95 6.39 10.07
N CYS A 142 -14.79 6.64 11.36
CA CYS A 142 -15.87 6.97 12.28
C CYS A 142 -15.82 8.43 12.68
N ARG A 143 -16.98 9.10 12.67
CA ARG A 143 -17.19 10.46 13.15
C ARG A 143 -18.35 10.49 14.13
N ASP A 144 -18.08 10.91 15.36
CA ASP A 144 -19.07 11.04 16.44
C ASP A 144 -19.84 9.73 16.72
N VAL A 145 -19.17 8.58 16.55
CA VAL A 145 -19.72 7.25 16.82
C VAL A 145 -19.29 6.79 18.21
N SER A 146 -20.24 6.35 19.02
CA SER A 146 -19.95 5.73 20.32
C SER A 146 -19.48 4.28 20.15
N SER A 147 -18.66 3.79 21.07
CA SER A 147 -18.24 2.38 21.08
C SER A 147 -19.43 1.43 21.18
N GLN A 148 -20.47 1.79 21.93
CA GLN A 148 -21.68 0.99 22.13
C GLN A 148 -22.44 0.77 20.82
N THR A 149 -22.44 1.75 19.91
CA THR A 149 -23.10 1.66 18.61
C THR A 149 -22.45 0.62 17.70
N ILE A 150 -21.12 0.56 17.68
CA ILE A 150 -20.38 -0.33 16.76
C ILE A 150 -20.04 -1.70 17.37
N ARG A 151 -20.02 -1.80 18.70
CA ARG A 151 -19.64 -3.04 19.42
C ARG A 151 -20.44 -4.28 19.01
N PRO A 152 -21.76 -4.23 18.77
CA PRO A 152 -22.50 -5.41 18.30
C PRO A 152 -21.98 -5.93 16.96
N PHE A 153 -21.70 -5.02 16.02
CA PHE A 153 -21.13 -5.36 14.72
C PHE A 153 -19.75 -6.02 14.87
N LEU A 154 -18.86 -5.43 15.66
CA LEU A 154 -17.52 -5.99 15.92
C LEU A 154 -17.59 -7.36 16.58
N LYS A 155 -18.55 -7.57 17.51
CA LYS A 155 -18.70 -8.86 18.21
C LYS A 155 -19.13 -9.97 17.26
N VAL A 156 -20.04 -9.70 16.33
CA VAL A 156 -20.49 -10.69 15.32
C VAL A 156 -19.37 -11.04 14.34
N HIS A 157 -18.45 -10.11 14.07
CA HIS A 157 -17.38 -10.25 13.10
C HIS A 157 -15.98 -10.37 13.74
N ALA A 158 -15.92 -10.79 15.02
CA ALA A 158 -14.66 -10.88 15.76
C ALA A 158 -13.68 -11.87 15.12
N ASP A 159 -14.21 -12.95 14.53
CA ASP A 159 -13.47 -14.00 13.84
C ASP A 159 -13.76 -14.02 12.33
N PHE A 160 -14.22 -12.90 11.77
CA PHE A 160 -14.52 -12.82 10.35
C PHE A 160 -13.26 -13.10 9.51
N ASP A 161 -13.36 -14.03 8.56
CA ASP A 161 -12.30 -14.42 7.64
C ASP A 161 -12.57 -13.90 6.24
N ALA A 162 -11.76 -12.93 5.81
CA ALA A 162 -11.86 -12.34 4.47
C ALA A 162 -11.07 -13.12 3.41
N GLY A 163 -10.36 -14.18 3.79
CA GLY A 163 -9.48 -14.96 2.94
C GLY A 163 -8.02 -14.54 3.02
N MET A 164 -7.29 -14.78 1.93
CA MET A 164 -5.85 -14.59 1.85
C MET A 164 -5.47 -13.54 0.80
N ILE A 165 -4.44 -12.75 1.08
CA ILE A 165 -3.71 -11.97 0.07
C ILE A 165 -2.47 -12.76 -0.35
N HIS A 166 -2.27 -12.96 -1.65
CA HIS A 166 -0.98 -13.38 -2.19
C HIS A 166 -0.10 -12.14 -2.39
N VAL A 167 0.94 -12.01 -1.57
CA VAL A 167 1.86 -10.87 -1.59
C VAL A 167 3.00 -11.17 -2.56
N GLU A 168 2.83 -10.75 -3.79
CA GLU A 168 3.83 -10.81 -4.85
C GLU A 168 4.31 -9.42 -5.30
N SER A 169 3.66 -8.36 -4.85
CA SER A 169 4.03 -6.98 -5.16
C SER A 169 3.63 -6.01 -4.05
N PHE A 170 4.22 -4.83 -4.06
CA PHE A 170 3.79 -3.66 -3.30
C PHE A 170 3.90 -2.40 -4.19
N CYS A 171 3.20 -1.34 -3.82
CA CYS A 171 3.11 -0.11 -4.61
C CYS A 171 3.61 1.09 -3.82
N LEU A 172 4.33 2.00 -4.49
CA LEU A 172 4.51 3.38 -4.03
C LEU A 172 3.37 4.24 -4.57
N ASN A 173 2.62 4.82 -3.65
CA ASN A 173 1.35 5.48 -3.92
C ASN A 173 1.41 6.96 -3.55
N SER A 174 0.62 7.77 -4.26
CA SER A 174 0.36 9.16 -3.90
C SER A 174 -1.10 9.35 -3.48
N SER A 175 -1.34 10.27 -2.55
CA SER A 175 -2.70 10.61 -2.12
C SER A 175 -2.95 12.11 -2.18
N GLU A 176 -4.14 12.49 -2.62
CA GLU A 176 -4.60 13.86 -2.55
C GLU A 176 -5.63 13.99 -1.43
N LEU A 177 -5.46 14.98 -0.56
CA LEU A 177 -6.48 15.30 0.42
C LEU A 177 -7.62 16.04 -0.29
N THR A 178 -8.77 15.40 -0.40
CA THR A 178 -10.01 16.09 -0.73
C THR A 178 -10.79 16.43 0.54
N PRO A 179 -11.72 17.40 0.52
CA PRO A 179 -12.67 17.62 1.62
C PRO A 179 -13.48 16.37 1.99
N ALA A 180 -13.61 15.41 1.06
CA ALA A 180 -14.21 14.09 1.28
C ALA A 180 -13.21 13.03 1.80
N GLY A 181 -11.96 13.38 2.12
CA GLY A 181 -10.90 12.45 2.54
C GLY A 181 -9.85 12.21 1.46
N SER A 182 -8.90 11.31 1.74
CA SER A 182 -7.81 11.02 0.79
C SER A 182 -8.31 10.22 -0.41
N VAL A 183 -8.06 10.72 -1.63
CA VAL A 183 -8.23 9.97 -2.88
C VAL A 183 -6.87 9.39 -3.27
N TYR A 184 -6.87 8.15 -3.71
CA TYR A 184 -5.69 7.39 -4.14
C TYR A 184 -5.98 6.80 -5.53
N THR A 185 -4.99 6.82 -6.41
CA THR A 185 -5.04 6.17 -7.73
C THR A 185 -4.41 4.79 -7.63
N PRO A 186 -5.15 3.66 -7.77
CA PRO A 186 -4.61 2.30 -7.75
C PRO A 186 -3.52 2.07 -8.78
N GLY A 187 -2.57 1.17 -8.46
CA GLY A 187 -1.52 0.80 -9.41
C GLY A 187 -2.17 -0.02 -10.51
N LYS A 188 -2.02 0.39 -11.77
CA LYS A 188 -2.35 -0.53 -12.86
C LYS A 188 -1.39 -1.71 -12.75
N ARG A 189 -1.92 -2.88 -12.40
CA ARG A 189 -1.17 -4.14 -12.52
C ARG A 189 -0.97 -4.39 -14.01
N GLU A 190 0.27 -4.38 -14.47
CA GLU A 190 0.57 -5.13 -15.68
C GLU A 190 0.47 -6.60 -15.31
N HIS A 191 -0.61 -7.25 -15.75
CA HIS A 191 -0.65 -8.70 -15.80
C HIS A 191 0.50 -9.14 -16.71
N ARG A 192 1.57 -9.66 -16.11
CA ARG A 192 2.59 -10.39 -16.85
C ARG A 192 1.97 -11.73 -17.22
N GLU A 193 1.09 -11.72 -18.24
CA GLU A 193 0.78 -12.95 -18.97
C GLU A 193 2.12 -13.52 -19.42
N GLU A 194 2.41 -14.77 -19.06
CA GLU A 194 3.47 -15.56 -19.67
C GLU A 194 3.12 -15.76 -21.15
N LYS A 195 3.25 -14.70 -21.96
CA LYS A 195 3.23 -14.83 -23.40
C LYS A 195 4.56 -15.46 -23.79
N HIS A 196 4.44 -16.71 -24.23
CA HIS A 196 5.41 -17.35 -25.10
C HIS A 196 5.97 -16.32 -26.08
N LEU A 197 7.29 -16.18 -26.06
CA LEU A 197 8.07 -15.21 -26.81
C LEU A 197 7.93 -15.47 -28.31
N GLU A 198 7.03 -14.76 -28.98
CA GLU A 198 7.16 -14.45 -30.41
C GLU A 198 7.66 -13.00 -30.49
N ARG A 199 8.83 -12.83 -31.11
CA ARG A 199 9.52 -11.54 -31.24
C ARG A 199 8.71 -10.59 -32.12
N GLY A 200 8.33 -9.44 -31.58
CA GLY A 200 7.78 -8.34 -32.36
C GLY A 200 7.30 -7.22 -31.45
N ASP A 201 8.07 -6.13 -31.42
CA ASP A 201 7.68 -4.77 -31.00
C ASP A 201 7.31 -4.56 -29.52
N LEU A 202 8.36 -4.47 -28.69
CA LEU A 202 8.29 -3.70 -27.45
C LEU A 202 8.52 -2.22 -27.80
N ASP A 203 7.44 -1.43 -27.73
CA ASP A 203 7.52 0.03 -27.70
C ASP A 203 8.21 0.47 -26.39
N PRO A 204 9.42 1.08 -26.45
CA PRO A 204 10.17 1.47 -25.25
C PRO A 204 9.61 2.72 -24.56
N ALA A 205 8.45 3.25 -24.97
CA ALA A 205 7.90 4.52 -24.49
C ALA A 205 6.52 4.42 -23.80
N ARG A 206 6.28 3.39 -22.97
CA ARG A 206 5.26 3.52 -21.90
C ARG A 206 5.84 4.42 -20.81
N PHE A 207 5.68 5.72 -21.00
CA PHE A 207 5.94 6.71 -19.96
C PHE A 207 4.98 6.46 -18.78
N ASP A 208 5.53 6.24 -17.58
CA ASP A 208 4.81 6.37 -16.32
C ASP A 208 4.14 7.77 -16.30
N GLU A 209 2.81 7.85 -16.30
CA GLU A 209 2.17 9.13 -16.04
C GLU A 209 2.57 9.62 -14.64
N PRO A 210 2.75 10.93 -14.41
CA PRO A 210 3.35 11.46 -13.18
C PRO A 210 2.58 11.12 -11.89
N ASN A 211 1.38 10.53 -11.98
CA ASN A 211 0.53 10.10 -10.87
C ASN A 211 0.26 8.59 -10.81
N ASP A 212 0.81 7.79 -11.73
CA ASP A 212 0.63 6.35 -11.70
C ASP A 212 1.49 5.74 -10.57
N PRO A 213 0.95 4.76 -9.81
CA PRO A 213 1.72 4.09 -8.78
C PRO A 213 2.86 3.26 -9.34
N VAL A 214 4.01 3.33 -8.68
CA VAL A 214 5.12 2.44 -9.01
C VAL A 214 4.84 1.07 -8.40
N VAL A 215 4.55 0.08 -9.25
CA VAL A 215 4.36 -1.31 -8.84
C VAL A 215 5.71 -2.03 -8.80
N LEU A 216 6.00 -2.67 -7.67
CA LEU A 216 7.26 -3.36 -7.41
C LEU A 216 6.98 -4.82 -7.12
N HIS A 217 7.60 -5.71 -7.87
CA HIS A 217 7.35 -7.15 -7.82
C HIS A 217 8.42 -7.90 -7.03
N ALA A 218 8.02 -9.02 -6.45
CA ALA A 218 8.92 -9.96 -5.79
C ALA A 218 10.02 -10.41 -6.76
N GLY A 219 11.22 -10.65 -6.22
CA GLY A 219 12.35 -11.13 -7.01
C GLY A 219 12.02 -12.49 -7.61
N ILE A 220 12.07 -12.59 -8.95
CA ILE A 220 11.95 -13.86 -9.65
C ILE A 220 13.24 -14.64 -9.40
N HIS A 221 13.22 -15.60 -8.49
CA HIS A 221 14.24 -16.64 -8.50
C HIS A 221 13.93 -17.57 -9.67
N HIS A 222 14.59 -17.34 -10.81
CA HIS A 222 14.79 -18.43 -11.77
C HIS A 222 15.65 -19.48 -11.07
N GLN A 223 14.99 -20.44 -10.41
CA GLN A 223 15.62 -21.73 -10.17
C GLN A 223 15.69 -22.41 -11.53
N HIS A 224 16.81 -22.24 -12.22
CA HIS A 224 17.18 -23.21 -13.25
C HIS A 224 17.29 -24.57 -12.55
N PRO A 225 16.53 -25.60 -12.95
CA PRO A 225 16.91 -26.95 -12.58
C PRO A 225 18.27 -27.19 -13.25
N GLU A 226 19.31 -27.39 -12.43
CA GLU A 226 20.54 -28.01 -12.91
C GLU A 226 20.13 -29.35 -13.53
N ILE A 227 20.19 -29.42 -14.87
CA ILE A 227 20.18 -30.68 -15.59
C ILE A 227 21.49 -31.35 -15.16
N ALA A 228 21.36 -32.29 -14.23
CA ALA A 228 22.43 -33.21 -13.91
C ALA A 228 22.64 -34.11 -15.13
N ASP A 229 23.55 -33.72 -16.01
CA ASP A 229 24.25 -34.65 -16.87
C ASP A 229 24.98 -35.65 -15.97
N ARG A 230 24.45 -36.87 -15.92
CA ARG A 230 25.19 -38.05 -15.45
C ARG A 230 25.06 -39.13 -16.52
N HIS A 231 26.20 -39.32 -17.19
CA HIS A 231 26.73 -40.52 -17.85
C HIS A 231 25.78 -41.60 -18.37
#